data_AF-A0A950M381-F1
#
_entry.id   AF-A0A950M381-F1
#
_cell.length_a   1.000
_cell.length_b   1.000
_cell.length_c   1.000
_cell.angle_alpha   90.00
_cell.angle_beta   90.00
_cell.angle_gamma   90.00
#
_symmetry.space_group_name_H-M   'P 1'
#
loop_
_entity.id
_entity.type
_entity.pdbx_description
1 polymer ?
#
loop_
_entity_poly.entity_id
_entity_poly.type
_entity_poly.pdbx_seq_one_letter_code
_entity_poly.pdbx_strand_id
1 'polypeptide(L)'
;MKPNLLSLAVGLAMSSMVVGAFGQADAEVVAGVTITPPPAVRDPIKWPFASNSIWNQPIGSGAVYVPLNLPTVPRGDVWAPMPQMDDELIVLKPTAPVTPVYKSTVGWAAGQDRCVASNTPPVLIQYVPVPSNYVVPNSRANNSATFLASDGRTLLQNQPF
;
A
#
# COMPACT_ATOMS: atom_id res chain seq x y z
N MET A 1 1.81 77.50 -10.99
CA MET A 1 0.69 76.54 -10.91
C MET A 1 1.08 75.42 -9.94
N LYS A 2 0.39 75.29 -8.80
CA LYS A 2 0.13 73.99 -8.12
C LYS A 2 -1.18 73.43 -8.73
N PRO A 3 -1.61 72.14 -8.62
CA PRO A 3 -1.30 71.13 -7.58
C PRO A 3 -1.15 69.66 -8.12
N ASN A 4 -0.54 68.72 -7.38
CA ASN A 4 -1.08 67.60 -6.55
C ASN A 4 -1.35 66.20 -7.20
N LEU A 5 -0.77 65.17 -6.53
CA LEU A 5 -1.33 63.87 -6.09
C LEU A 5 -1.57 62.70 -7.09
N LEU A 6 -0.80 61.60 -6.94
CA LEU A 6 -1.20 60.23 -6.49
C LEU A 6 -0.03 59.26 -6.77
N SER A 7 0.65 58.73 -5.75
CA SER A 7 0.46 57.38 -5.16
C SER A 7 0.95 56.23 -6.04
N LEU A 8 1.97 55.49 -5.60
CA LEU A 8 1.85 54.05 -5.28
C LEU A 8 3.15 53.55 -4.64
N ALA A 9 3.10 53.23 -3.35
CA ALA A 9 4.09 52.38 -2.72
C ALA A 9 3.88 50.94 -3.23
N VAL A 10 4.84 50.41 -4.00
CA VAL A 10 4.91 48.97 -4.26
C VAL A 10 5.99 48.42 -3.34
N GLY A 11 5.54 47.81 -2.24
CA GLY A 11 6.41 47.07 -1.35
C GLY A 11 7.05 45.90 -2.08
N LEU A 12 8.38 45.79 -1.99
CA LEU A 12 9.09 44.56 -2.31
C LEU A 12 8.69 43.51 -1.27
N ALA A 13 7.75 42.63 -1.62
CA ALA A 13 7.56 41.39 -0.87
C ALA A 13 8.74 40.47 -1.19
N MET A 14 9.70 40.36 -0.28
CA MET A 14 10.63 39.24 -0.25
C MET A 14 9.81 37.97 -0.02
N SER A 15 9.54 37.22 -1.08
CA SER A 15 9.01 35.87 -0.96
C SER A 15 10.15 34.97 -0.49
N SER A 16 10.17 34.65 0.81
CA SER A 16 11.05 33.64 1.37
C SER A 16 10.77 32.29 0.70
N MET A 17 11.70 31.83 -0.14
CA MET A 17 11.82 30.41 -0.46
C MET A 17 12.27 29.69 0.81
N VAL A 18 11.33 29.07 1.52
CA VAL A 18 11.67 27.98 2.43
C VAL A 18 12.00 26.77 1.57
N VAL A 19 13.27 26.58 1.24
CA VAL A 19 13.78 25.27 0.81
C VAL A 19 13.74 24.40 2.06
N GLY A 20 12.64 23.66 2.24
CA GLY A 20 12.57 22.61 3.23
C GLY A 20 13.64 21.58 2.90
N ALA A 21 14.66 21.47 3.75
CA ALA A 21 15.61 20.39 3.70
C ALA A 21 14.84 19.07 3.85
N PHE A 22 14.72 18.32 2.76
CA PHE A 22 14.30 16.93 2.84
C PHE A 22 15.34 16.22 3.70
N GLY A 23 14.87 15.63 4.80
CA GLY A 23 15.69 14.84 5.70
C GLY A 23 16.50 13.84 4.90
N GLN A 24 17.81 13.88 5.11
CA GLN A 24 18.74 12.88 4.63
C GLN A 24 18.22 11.53 5.12
N ALA A 25 17.71 10.70 4.21
CA ALA A 25 17.51 9.30 4.53
C ALA A 25 18.90 8.77 4.88
N ASP A 26 19.09 8.28 6.11
CA ASP A 26 20.26 7.50 6.47
C ASP A 26 20.20 6.21 5.65
N ALA A 27 20.73 6.28 4.43
CA ALA A 27 21.09 5.11 3.66
C ALA A 27 22.29 4.51 4.40
N GLU A 28 22.03 3.56 5.29
CA GLU A 28 23.08 2.67 5.77
C GLU A 28 23.59 1.89 4.56
N VAL A 29 24.73 2.33 4.03
CA VAL A 29 25.46 1.58 3.00
C VAL A 29 25.91 0.30 3.69
N VAL A 30 25.20 -0.80 3.45
CA VAL A 30 25.67 -2.13 3.79
C VAL A 30 26.91 -2.40 2.92
N ALA A 31 28.07 -2.01 3.45
CA ALA A 31 29.37 -2.31 2.85
C ALA A 31 29.54 -3.83 2.86
N GLY A 32 29.42 -4.46 1.69
CA GLY A 32 29.62 -5.90 1.54
C GLY A 32 28.61 -6.64 0.67
N VAL A 33 27.58 -5.98 0.12
CA VAL A 33 26.70 -6.65 -0.86
C VAL A 33 27.43 -6.75 -2.21
N THR A 34 28.09 -7.89 -2.45
CA THR A 34 28.55 -8.26 -3.79
C THR A 34 27.32 -8.57 -4.64
N ILE A 35 26.92 -7.62 -5.48
CA ILE A 35 25.91 -7.86 -6.52
C ILE A 35 26.56 -8.71 -7.62
N THR A 36 26.34 -10.02 -7.58
CA THR A 36 26.73 -10.90 -8.69
C THR A 36 25.95 -10.49 -9.93
N PRO A 37 26.61 -10.11 -11.04
CA PRO A 37 25.91 -9.76 -12.27
C PRO A 37 25.10 -10.98 -12.74
N PRO A 38 23.85 -10.78 -13.19
CA PRO A 38 23.07 -11.89 -13.74
C PRO A 38 23.81 -12.52 -14.93
N PRO A 39 23.72 -13.85 -15.11
CA PRO A 39 24.42 -14.54 -16.19
C PRO A 39 23.94 -14.05 -17.56
N ALA A 40 24.83 -14.15 -18.55
CA ALA A 40 24.60 -13.63 -19.91
C ALA A 40 23.41 -14.27 -20.64
N VAL A 41 23.00 -15.48 -20.23
CA VAL A 41 21.87 -16.21 -20.80
C VAL A 41 20.92 -16.61 -19.67
N ARG A 42 19.62 -16.37 -19.89
CA ARG A 42 18.54 -16.72 -18.97
C ARG A 42 18.02 -18.14 -19.26
N ASP A 43 17.83 -18.95 -18.23
CA ASP A 43 17.02 -20.16 -18.29
C ASP A 43 15.53 -19.79 -18.09
N PRO A 44 14.66 -19.88 -19.12
CA PRO A 44 13.26 -19.46 -19.01
C PRO A 44 12.43 -20.29 -18.02
N ILE A 45 12.88 -21.50 -17.67
CA ILE A 45 12.17 -22.38 -16.71
C ILE A 45 12.48 -21.94 -15.27
N LYS A 46 13.71 -21.47 -15.02
CA LYS A 46 14.12 -20.99 -13.69
C LYS A 46 13.80 -19.52 -13.48
N TRP A 47 13.96 -18.71 -14.52
CA TRP A 47 13.73 -17.28 -14.51
C TRP A 47 12.80 -16.92 -15.68
N PRO A 48 11.48 -16.94 -15.46
CA PRO A 48 10.53 -16.75 -16.56
C PRO A 48 10.63 -15.36 -17.19
N PHE A 49 11.02 -14.34 -16.42
CA PHE A 49 11.08 -12.95 -16.86
C PHE A 49 12.49 -12.52 -17.26
N ALA A 50 12.61 -11.71 -18.31
CA ALA A 50 13.87 -11.09 -18.71
C ALA A 50 14.44 -10.19 -17.60
N SER A 51 15.77 -9.97 -17.58
CA SER A 51 16.42 -9.15 -16.55
C SER A 51 15.94 -7.69 -16.54
N ASN A 52 15.48 -7.19 -17.69
CA ASN A 52 14.88 -5.86 -17.85
C ASN A 52 13.34 -5.88 -17.76
N SER A 53 12.73 -6.98 -17.34
CA SER A 53 11.29 -7.06 -17.14
C SER A 53 10.88 -6.27 -15.90
N ILE A 54 9.72 -5.63 -15.97
CA ILE A 54 9.08 -4.97 -14.82
C ILE A 54 8.93 -5.91 -13.61
N TRP A 55 8.84 -7.22 -13.84
CA TRP A 55 8.71 -8.24 -12.80
C TRP A 55 10.02 -8.55 -12.06
N ASN A 56 11.16 -8.11 -12.60
CA ASN A 56 12.50 -8.30 -12.02
C ASN A 56 13.16 -6.97 -11.62
N GLN A 57 12.44 -5.84 -11.71
CA GLN A 57 12.97 -4.54 -11.38
C GLN A 57 12.87 -4.34 -9.85
N PRO A 58 13.99 -4.24 -9.11
CA PRO A 58 13.94 -3.98 -7.68
C PRO A 58 13.25 -2.65 -7.40
N ILE A 59 12.43 -2.59 -6.35
CA ILE A 59 11.89 -1.33 -5.83
C ILE A 59 13.05 -0.56 -5.19
N GLY A 60 13.73 0.28 -6.00
CA GLY A 60 14.92 1.03 -5.61
C GLY A 60 15.78 1.41 -6.82
N SER A 61 16.65 2.43 -6.67
CA SER A 61 17.55 2.96 -7.73
C SER A 61 16.85 3.56 -8.97
N GLY A 62 15.79 4.34 -8.77
CA GLY A 62 15.13 5.12 -9.83
C GLY A 62 13.90 4.46 -10.45
N ALA A 63 13.30 3.48 -9.77
CA ALA A 63 11.97 2.99 -10.14
C ALA A 63 10.96 4.15 -10.15
N VAL A 64 10.29 4.34 -11.28
CA VAL A 64 9.23 5.34 -11.44
C VAL A 64 7.90 4.60 -11.47
N TYR A 65 6.98 4.99 -10.58
CA TYR A 65 5.61 4.50 -10.63
C TYR A 65 4.95 4.99 -11.92
N VAL A 66 4.53 4.06 -12.77
CA VAL A 66 3.72 4.36 -13.95
C VAL A 66 2.28 3.93 -13.66
N PRO A 67 1.28 4.79 -13.85
CA PRO A 67 -0.12 4.40 -13.73
C PRO A 67 -0.43 3.21 -14.65
N LEU A 68 -0.97 2.15 -14.06
CA LEU A 68 -1.30 0.92 -14.79
C LEU A 68 -2.46 1.11 -15.78
N ASN A 69 -3.25 2.18 -15.63
CA ASN A 69 -4.39 2.55 -16.48
C ASN A 69 -5.39 1.41 -16.72
N LEU A 70 -5.47 0.44 -15.81
CA LEU A 70 -6.52 -0.57 -15.85
C LEU A 70 -7.83 0.05 -15.38
N PRO A 71 -8.94 -0.18 -16.11
CA PRO A 71 -10.25 0.20 -15.63
C PRO A 71 -10.58 -0.62 -14.38
N THR A 72 -11.16 0.03 -13.37
CA THR A 72 -11.70 -0.65 -12.16
C THR A 72 -12.77 -1.68 -12.53
N VAL A 73 -13.47 -1.45 -13.64
CA VAL A 73 -14.44 -2.38 -14.21
C VAL A 73 -13.99 -2.74 -15.64
N PRO A 74 -13.27 -3.86 -15.82
CA PRO A 74 -12.81 -4.29 -17.14
C PRO A 74 -13.97 -4.40 -18.13
N ARG A 75 -13.87 -3.71 -19.27
CA ARG A 75 -14.92 -3.68 -20.32
C ARG A 75 -16.28 -3.17 -19.85
N GLY A 76 -16.36 -2.50 -18.69
CA GLY A 76 -17.64 -2.09 -18.09
C GLY A 76 -18.44 -3.25 -17.49
N ASP A 77 -17.83 -4.44 -17.34
CA ASP A 77 -18.44 -5.61 -16.74
C ASP A 77 -17.69 -6.02 -15.45
N VAL A 78 -18.37 -5.98 -14.30
CA VAL A 78 -17.83 -6.40 -13.00
C VAL A 78 -17.58 -7.90 -12.92
N TRP A 79 -18.05 -8.67 -13.90
CA TRP A 79 -17.85 -10.11 -14.03
C TRP A 79 -16.86 -10.48 -15.15
N ALA A 80 -16.22 -9.48 -15.77
CA ALA A 80 -15.22 -9.73 -16.79
C ALA A 80 -14.06 -10.61 -16.26
N PRO A 81 -13.52 -11.53 -17.08
CA PRO A 81 -12.37 -12.34 -16.69
C PRO A 81 -11.15 -11.45 -16.40
N MET A 82 -10.29 -11.94 -15.48
CA MET A 82 -9.12 -11.24 -14.92
C MET A 82 -8.24 -10.52 -15.96
N PRO A 83 -7.56 -9.41 -15.56
CA PRO A 83 -7.43 -8.91 -14.19
C PRO A 83 -8.60 -8.00 -13.74
N GLN A 84 -9.13 -8.28 -12.55
CA GLN A 84 -10.02 -7.40 -11.78
C GLN A 84 -9.19 -6.61 -10.76
N MET A 85 -9.72 -5.46 -10.32
CA MET A 85 -9.12 -4.64 -9.27
C MET A 85 -9.90 -4.85 -7.98
N ASP A 86 -9.22 -5.34 -6.94
CA ASP A 86 -9.74 -5.38 -5.57
C ASP A 86 -8.99 -4.35 -4.71
N ASP A 87 -9.73 -3.67 -3.84
CA ASP A 87 -9.14 -2.71 -2.89
C ASP A 87 -8.55 -3.44 -1.70
N GLU A 88 -7.26 -3.22 -1.41
CA GLU A 88 -6.54 -3.77 -0.26
C GLU A 88 -6.08 -2.67 0.69
N LEU A 89 -6.38 -2.78 1.98
CA LEU A 89 -5.96 -1.82 3.00
C LEU A 89 -4.70 -2.28 3.73
N ILE A 90 -3.54 -1.77 3.32
CA ILE A 90 -2.26 -2.04 4.00
C ILE A 90 -2.16 -1.19 5.28
N VAL A 91 -2.27 -1.83 6.44
CA VAL A 91 -2.22 -1.17 7.75
C VAL A 91 -0.79 -1.15 8.31
N LEU A 92 -0.14 0.00 8.20
CA LEU A 92 1.24 0.23 8.65
C LEU A 92 1.31 0.81 10.08
N LYS A 93 0.59 0.19 11.02
CA LYS A 93 0.52 0.62 12.44
C LYS A 93 0.95 -0.50 13.38
N PRO A 94 2.25 -0.83 13.44
CA PRO A 94 2.76 -2.00 14.16
C PRO A 94 2.63 -1.89 15.69
N THR A 95 2.45 -0.67 16.20
CA THR A 95 2.25 -0.36 17.63
C THR A 95 0.77 -0.34 18.05
N ALA A 96 -0.16 -0.67 17.15
CA ALA A 96 -1.57 -0.78 17.49
C ALA A 96 -1.82 -1.99 18.42
N PRO A 97 -2.93 -2.01 19.18
CA PRO A 97 -3.28 -3.15 20.01
C PRO A 97 -3.36 -4.44 19.18
N VAL A 98 -2.70 -5.49 19.66
CA VAL A 98 -2.75 -6.81 19.03
C VAL A 98 -4.13 -7.42 19.27
N THR A 99 -4.84 -7.70 18.19
CA THR A 99 -6.22 -8.19 18.21
C THR A 99 -6.27 -9.60 17.60
N PRO A 100 -6.97 -10.57 18.23
CA PRO A 100 -7.21 -11.87 17.63
C PRO A 100 -8.21 -11.77 16.47
N VAL A 101 -7.86 -12.37 15.34
CA VAL A 101 -8.76 -12.52 14.19
C VAL A 101 -9.27 -13.95 14.16
N TYR A 102 -10.59 -14.10 14.21
CA TYR A 102 -11.27 -15.39 14.22
C TYR A 102 -11.91 -15.72 12.87
N LYS A 103 -12.11 -17.01 12.62
CA LYS A 103 -12.77 -17.50 11.41
C LYS A 103 -14.25 -17.09 11.38
N SER A 104 -14.68 -16.54 10.25
CA SER A 104 -16.10 -16.39 9.89
C SER A 104 -16.37 -17.11 8.57
N THR A 105 -17.42 -17.93 8.53
CA THR A 105 -17.81 -18.75 7.37
C THR A 105 -19.06 -18.22 6.66
N VAL A 106 -19.54 -17.02 7.03
CA VAL A 106 -20.78 -16.46 6.48
C VAL A 106 -20.68 -16.02 5.01
N GLY A 107 -19.47 -15.86 4.49
CA GLY A 107 -19.20 -15.55 3.08
C GLY A 107 -20.00 -14.34 2.56
N TRP A 108 -20.66 -14.51 1.40
CA TRP A 108 -21.48 -13.47 0.75
C TRP A 108 -22.97 -13.52 1.10
N ALA A 109 -23.37 -14.28 2.11
CA ALA A 109 -24.78 -14.39 2.49
C ALA A 109 -25.33 -13.05 2.99
N ALA A 110 -26.55 -12.71 2.56
CA ALA A 110 -27.24 -11.50 2.95
C ALA A 110 -27.75 -11.60 4.41
N GLY A 111 -27.77 -10.47 5.11
CA GLY A 111 -28.28 -10.37 6.49
C GLY A 111 -27.44 -11.06 7.56
N GLN A 112 -26.25 -11.57 7.22
CA GLN A 112 -25.34 -12.20 8.18
C GLN A 112 -24.40 -11.18 8.83
N ASP A 113 -23.95 -11.49 10.05
CA ASP A 113 -22.90 -10.74 10.75
C ASP A 113 -21.53 -11.37 10.52
N ARG A 114 -20.60 -10.59 9.96
CA ARG A 114 -19.22 -10.99 9.65
C ARG A 114 -18.25 -10.76 10.81
N CYS A 115 -18.66 -9.99 11.81
CA CYS A 115 -17.85 -9.70 12.99
C CYS A 115 -17.96 -10.80 14.06
N VAL A 116 -18.87 -11.77 13.87
CA VAL A 116 -19.07 -12.91 14.78
C VAL A 116 -18.30 -14.13 14.26
N ALA A 117 -17.54 -14.78 15.15
CA ALA A 117 -16.85 -16.02 14.84
C ALA A 117 -17.86 -17.16 14.60
N SER A 118 -17.66 -17.96 13.55
CA SER A 118 -18.63 -18.98 13.15
C SER A 118 -18.55 -20.29 13.94
N ASN A 119 -17.53 -20.47 14.77
CA ASN A 119 -17.30 -21.70 15.53
C ASN A 119 -17.48 -21.48 17.03
N THR A 120 -17.90 -22.55 17.72
CA THR A 120 -17.95 -22.62 19.19
C THR A 120 -17.15 -23.87 19.63
N PRO A 121 -15.92 -23.72 20.16
CA PRO A 121 -15.22 -22.46 20.42
C PRO A 121 -14.73 -21.76 19.13
N PRO A 122 -14.50 -20.43 19.15
CA PRO A 122 -13.97 -19.68 18.02
C PRO A 122 -12.63 -20.25 17.52
N VAL A 123 -12.49 -20.37 16.20
CA VAL A 123 -11.22 -20.77 15.57
C VAL A 123 -10.39 -19.52 15.33
N LEU A 124 -9.27 -19.40 16.03
CA LEU A 124 -8.30 -18.33 15.83
C LEU A 124 -7.55 -18.55 14.51
N ILE A 125 -7.45 -17.50 13.70
CA ILE A 125 -6.65 -17.49 12.47
C ILE A 125 -5.27 -16.90 12.75
N GLN A 126 -5.22 -15.71 13.34
CA GLN A 126 -3.98 -15.00 13.64
C GLN A 126 -4.16 -13.86 14.64
N TYR A 127 -3.05 -13.30 15.10
CA TYR A 127 -2.99 -12.06 15.88
C TYR A 127 -2.37 -10.96 15.01
N VAL A 128 -3.03 -9.80 14.93
CA VAL A 128 -2.56 -8.66 14.12
C VAL A 128 -2.71 -7.33 14.86
N PRO A 129 -1.82 -6.35 14.66
CA PRO A 129 -1.99 -5.00 15.21
C PRO A 129 -3.13 -4.25 14.51
N VAL A 130 -4.26 -4.04 15.19
CA VAL A 130 -5.44 -3.37 14.61
C VAL A 130 -5.65 -2.00 15.26
N PRO A 131 -5.54 -0.89 14.50
CA PRO A 131 -5.87 0.44 15.02
C PRO A 131 -7.34 0.53 15.47
N SER A 132 -7.62 1.26 16.54
CA SER A 132 -8.98 1.40 17.07
C SER A 132 -9.95 2.10 16.11
N ASN A 133 -9.43 2.83 15.12
CA ASN A 133 -10.20 3.49 14.08
C ASN A 133 -10.28 2.68 12.77
N TYR A 134 -9.75 1.46 12.74
CA TYR A 134 -9.96 0.54 11.62
C TYR A 134 -11.32 -0.13 11.76
N VAL A 135 -12.23 0.18 10.82
CA VAL A 135 -13.61 -0.32 10.82
C VAL A 135 -13.87 -1.09 9.54
N VAL A 136 -14.25 -2.35 9.68
CA VAL A 136 -14.71 -3.18 8.57
C VAL A 136 -16.24 -3.10 8.49
N PRO A 137 -16.83 -2.63 7.37
CA PRO A 137 -18.27 -2.62 7.23
C PRO A 137 -18.81 -4.06 7.16
N ASN A 138 -19.93 -4.32 7.83
CA ASN A 138 -20.66 -5.57 7.61
C ASN A 138 -21.41 -5.50 6.26
N SER A 139 -20.72 -5.86 5.18
CA SER A 139 -21.24 -5.84 3.81
C SER A 139 -20.98 -7.16 3.09
N ARG A 140 -21.54 -7.33 1.90
CA ARG A 140 -21.23 -8.47 1.01
C ARG A 140 -19.98 -8.22 0.15
N ALA A 141 -19.22 -7.17 0.43
CA ALA A 141 -17.99 -6.89 -0.29
C ALA A 141 -16.82 -7.71 0.27
N ASN A 142 -15.78 -7.86 -0.53
CA ASN A 142 -14.49 -8.32 -0.04
C ASN A 142 -13.91 -7.22 0.86
N ASN A 143 -13.47 -7.60 2.07
CA ASN A 143 -12.87 -6.68 3.02
C ASN A 143 -11.52 -7.26 3.46
N SER A 144 -10.51 -6.94 2.68
CA SER A 144 -9.14 -7.38 2.87
C SER A 144 -8.31 -6.34 3.63
N ALA A 145 -7.16 -6.75 4.14
CA ALA A 145 -6.30 -5.84 4.88
C ALA A 145 -4.80 -6.08 4.64
N THR A 146 -4.07 -6.90 5.38
CA THR A 146 -2.60 -6.85 5.51
C THR A 146 -2.16 -5.87 6.57
N PHE A 147 -1.58 -6.43 7.63
CA PHE A 147 -1.10 -5.68 8.78
C PHE A 147 0.41 -5.81 8.90
N LEU A 148 1.09 -4.70 9.15
CA LEU A 148 2.48 -4.73 9.58
C LEU A 148 2.54 -5.25 11.01
N ALA A 149 3.21 -6.40 11.21
CA ALA A 149 3.42 -6.99 12.51
C ALA A 149 4.25 -6.07 13.42
N SER A 150 4.20 -6.30 14.73
CA SER A 150 4.89 -5.48 15.72
C SER A 150 6.42 -5.46 15.61
N ASP A 151 7.00 -6.36 14.82
CA ASP A 151 8.44 -6.37 14.48
C ASP A 151 8.85 -5.27 13.47
N GLY A 152 7.87 -4.56 12.90
CA GLY A 152 8.08 -3.49 11.93
C GLY A 152 8.59 -3.96 10.56
N ARG A 153 8.56 -5.26 10.27
CA ARG A 153 9.10 -5.85 9.03
C ARG A 153 8.18 -6.88 8.37
N THR A 154 7.40 -7.62 9.14
CA THR A 154 6.57 -8.70 8.63
C THR A 154 5.18 -8.19 8.22
N LEU A 155 4.76 -8.47 6.98
CA LEU A 155 3.40 -8.20 6.52
C LEU A 155 2.54 -9.47 6.67
N LEU A 156 1.47 -9.35 7.44
CA LEU A 156 0.51 -10.43 7.72
C LEU A 156 -0.74 -10.24 6.88
N GLN A 157 -0.80 -10.93 5.73
CA GLN A 157 -1.92 -10.84 4.80
C GLN A 157 -3.11 -11.67 5.30
N ASN A 158 -4.32 -11.11 5.19
CA ASN A 158 -5.58 -11.77 5.56
C ASN A 158 -6.42 -12.24 4.35
N GLN A 159 -5.74 -12.75 3.31
CA GLN A 159 -6.30 -13.21 2.03
C GLN A 159 -5.44 -14.32 1.39
N PRO A 160 -6.04 -15.31 0.69
CA PRO A 160 -7.31 -15.97 1.00
C PRO A 160 -7.09 -17.04 2.09
N PHE A 161 -8.13 -17.35 2.87
CA PHE A 161 -8.12 -18.46 3.84
C PHE A 161 -9.27 -19.43 3.57
#